data_AF-A0A9E1HA75-F1
#
_entry.id   AF-A0A9E1HA75-F1
#
_cell.length_a   1.000
_cell.length_b   1.000
_cell.length_c   1.000
_cell.angle_alpha   90.00
_cell.angle_beta   90.00
_cell.angle_gamma   90.00
#
_symmetry.space_group_name_H-M   'P 1'
#
loop_
_entity.id
_entity.type
_entity.pdbx_description
1 polymer ?
#
loop_
_entity_poly.entity_id
_entity_poly.type
_entity_poly.pdbx_seq_one_letter_code
_entity_poly.pdbx_strand_id
1 'polypeptide(L)'
;LNITKSISPVPVTENGTLTYTFLIQNTGNTAADAATAAEIIDTFDPILSNIAVSYNGTALAAGTDYTYNEATGLFATTAGRITVPAAAYTQDPATGNWIVTPGTGTLTVTGTI
;
A
#
# COMPACT_ATOMS: atom_id res chain seq x y z
N LEU A 1 -11.60 2.32 5.23
CA LEU A 1 -10.36 1.65 4.79
C LEU A 1 -9.52 1.34 6.02
N ASN A 2 -8.85 0.20 6.03
CA ASN A 2 -7.83 -0.15 7.02
C ASN A 2 -6.48 -0.28 6.30
N ILE A 3 -5.39 0.16 6.93
CA ILE A 3 -4.04 0.07 6.36
C ILE A 3 -3.11 -0.51 7.42
N THR A 4 -2.37 -1.55 7.05
CA THR A 4 -1.30 -2.10 7.87
C THR A 4 0.03 -1.87 7.16
N LYS A 5 1.01 -1.30 7.87
CA LYS A 5 2.39 -1.15 7.40
C LYS A 5 3.27 -2.19 8.08
N SER A 6 4.14 -2.83 7.32
CA SER A 6 5.20 -3.71 7.83
C SER A 6 6.53 -3.40 7.14
N ILE A 7 7.62 -3.82 7.77
CA ILE A 7 8.99 -3.66 7.27
C ILE A 7 9.73 -4.99 7.39
N SER A 8 10.52 -5.35 6.39
CA SER A 8 11.29 -6.60 6.36
C SER A 8 12.54 -6.47 5.47
N PRO A 9 13.66 -7.15 5.79
CA PRO A 9 13.90 -7.95 7.00
C PRO A 9 14.16 -7.10 8.25
N VAL A 10 13.97 -7.70 9.43
CA VAL A 10 14.39 -7.16 10.73
C VAL A 10 15.03 -8.32 11.54
N PRO A 11 16.34 -8.28 11.88
CA PRO A 11 17.31 -7.22 11.60
C PRO A 11 17.71 -7.16 10.11
N VAL A 12 18.21 -6.00 9.69
CA VAL A 12 18.82 -5.80 8.36
C VAL A 12 20.32 -5.56 8.51
N THR A 13 21.11 -6.08 7.58
CA THR A 13 22.55 -5.80 7.53
C THR A 13 22.81 -4.38 7.05
N GLU A 14 23.94 -3.79 7.41
CA GLU A 14 24.36 -2.49 6.86
C GLU A 14 24.37 -2.54 5.32
N ASN A 15 23.87 -1.48 4.66
CA ASN A 15 23.63 -1.41 3.22
C ASN A 15 22.65 -2.48 2.67
N GLY A 16 21.90 -3.13 3.57
CA GLY A 16 20.92 -4.15 3.21
C GLY A 16 19.67 -3.55 2.57
N THR A 17 18.98 -4.37 1.78
CA THR A 17 17.70 -4.01 1.20
C THR A 17 16.58 -4.19 2.23
N LEU A 18 15.78 -3.14 2.45
CA LEU A 18 14.54 -3.16 3.21
C LEU A 18 13.35 -3.02 2.27
N THR A 19 12.22 -3.60 2.68
CA THR A 19 10.93 -3.43 2.03
C THR A 19 9.88 -2.99 3.03
N TYR A 20 9.30 -1.82 2.79
CA TYR A 20 8.04 -1.41 3.40
C TYR A 20 6.88 -1.98 2.60
N THR A 21 5.93 -2.62 3.29
CA THR A 21 4.69 -3.13 2.69
C THR A 21 3.50 -2.48 3.36
N PHE A 22 2.63 -1.87 2.56
CA PHE A 22 1.32 -1.37 2.99
C PHE A 22 0.25 -2.29 2.44
N LEU A 23 -0.47 -2.96 3.32
CA LEU A 23 -1.67 -3.71 2.99
C LEU A 23 -2.89 -2.81 3.26
N ILE A 24 -3.61 -2.45 2.20
CA ILE A 24 -4.84 -1.67 2.27
C ILE A 24 -6.03 -2.61 2.14
N GLN A 25 -7.03 -2.46 3.01
CA GLN A 25 -8.26 -3.23 3.01
C GLN A 25 -9.49 -2.32 3.00
N ASN A 26 -10.43 -2.65 2.13
CA ASN A 26 -11.74 -2.04 2.06
C ASN A 26 -12.82 -3.05 2.47
N THR A 27 -13.45 -2.80 3.61
CA THR A 27 -14.57 -3.59 4.13
C THR A 27 -15.93 -2.98 3.79
N GLY A 28 -15.95 -1.85 3.06
CA GLY A 28 -17.16 -1.18 2.61
C GLY A 28 -17.63 -1.66 1.23
N ASN A 29 -18.89 -1.40 0.92
CA ASN A 29 -19.52 -1.79 -0.34
C ASN A 29 -19.22 -0.85 -1.53
N THR A 30 -18.50 0.25 -1.28
CA THR A 30 -18.08 1.20 -2.31
C THR A 30 -16.58 1.10 -2.50
N ALA A 31 -16.12 0.98 -3.75
CA ALA A 31 -14.71 0.94 -4.07
C ALA A 31 -14.05 2.31 -3.81
N ALA A 32 -12.77 2.29 -3.41
CA ALA A 32 -11.91 3.46 -3.51
C ALA A 32 -11.32 3.44 -4.92
N ASP A 33 -11.89 4.21 -5.84
CA ASP A 33 -11.44 4.32 -7.23
C ASP A 33 -10.51 5.53 -7.43
N ALA A 34 -10.09 5.76 -8.68
CA ALA A 34 -9.23 6.90 -8.99
C ALA A 34 -9.91 8.26 -8.71
N ALA A 35 -11.24 8.34 -8.84
CA ALA A 35 -12.00 9.55 -8.56
C ALA A 35 -12.08 9.87 -7.06
N THR A 36 -11.96 8.85 -6.21
CA THR A 36 -11.83 9.01 -4.76
C THR A 36 -10.52 9.70 -4.36
N ALA A 37 -9.55 9.78 -5.27
CA ALA A 37 -8.29 10.51 -5.10
C ALA A 37 -7.49 10.06 -3.86
N ALA A 38 -7.53 8.76 -3.52
CA ALA A 38 -6.79 8.23 -2.38
C ALA A 38 -5.27 8.34 -2.58
N GLU A 39 -4.57 8.65 -1.49
CA GLU A 39 -3.10 8.80 -1.42
C GLU A 39 -2.54 8.04 -0.21
N ILE A 40 -1.36 7.46 -0.36
CA ILE A 40 -0.52 6.99 0.75
C ILE A 40 0.60 8.00 0.92
N ILE A 41 0.66 8.61 2.11
CA ILE A 41 1.71 9.54 2.52
C ILE A 41 2.35 8.97 3.78
N ASP A 42 3.67 8.85 3.77
CA ASP A 42 4.42 8.30 4.90
C ASP A 42 5.84 8.90 4.93
N THR A 43 6.45 8.93 6.10
CA THR A 43 7.86 9.31 6.26
C THR A 43 8.62 8.06 6.70
N PHE A 44 9.49 7.54 5.83
CA PHE A 44 10.24 6.34 6.11
C PHE A 44 11.37 6.60 7.11
N ASP A 45 11.40 5.77 8.15
CA ASP A 45 12.47 5.69 9.14
C ASP A 45 12.70 4.19 9.46
N PRO A 46 13.80 3.60 8.97
CA PRO A 46 14.92 4.24 8.26
C PRO A 46 14.52 4.78 6.87
N ILE A 47 15.21 5.85 6.48
CA ILE A 47 15.20 6.41 5.12
C ILE A 47 15.84 5.39 4.17
N LEU A 48 15.24 5.22 2.99
CA LEU A 48 15.77 4.34 1.95
C LEU A 48 16.39 5.14 0.80
N SER A 49 17.43 4.58 0.18
CA SER A 49 18.00 5.03 -1.09
C SER A 49 17.63 4.07 -2.22
N ASN A 50 17.71 4.55 -3.47
CA ASN A 50 17.49 3.76 -4.68
C ASN A 50 16.16 2.99 -4.68
N ILE A 51 15.07 3.66 -4.31
CA ILE A 51 13.80 2.96 -4.09
C ILE A 51 13.16 2.45 -5.39
N ALA A 52 12.53 1.29 -5.29
CA ALA A 52 11.59 0.73 -6.27
C ALA A 52 10.21 0.61 -5.62
N VAL A 53 9.18 1.08 -6.33
CA VAL A 53 7.82 1.12 -5.81
C VAL A 53 6.92 0.28 -6.70
N SER A 54 6.05 -0.54 -6.12
CA SER A 54 5.05 -1.29 -6.86
C SER A 54 3.69 -1.27 -6.16
N TYR A 55 2.62 -1.22 -6.95
CA TYR A 55 1.26 -1.40 -6.46
C TYR A 55 0.64 -2.64 -7.10
N ASN A 56 0.19 -3.58 -6.29
CA ASN A 56 -0.31 -4.90 -6.71
C ASN A 56 0.64 -5.60 -7.70
N GLY A 57 1.96 -5.48 -7.47
CA GLY A 57 3.01 -6.05 -8.32
C GLY A 57 3.31 -5.25 -9.60
N THR A 58 2.56 -4.18 -9.89
CA THR A 58 2.83 -3.28 -11.02
C THR A 58 3.78 -2.18 -10.58
N ALA A 59 4.91 -2.04 -11.27
CA ALA A 59 5.89 -0.99 -10.97
C ALA A 59 5.27 0.41 -11.17
N LEU A 60 5.57 1.31 -10.23
CA LEU A 60 5.18 2.71 -10.28
C LEU A 60 6.38 3.58 -10.69
N ALA A 61 6.12 4.64 -11.45
CA ALA A 61 7.12 5.59 -11.94
C ALA A 61 7.25 6.81 -11.02
N ALA A 62 8.49 7.13 -10.60
CA ALA A 62 8.76 8.33 -9.82
C ALA A 62 8.42 9.61 -10.61
N GLY A 63 7.89 10.62 -9.91
CA GLY A 63 7.44 11.89 -10.48
C GLY A 63 6.11 11.82 -11.26
N THR A 64 5.62 10.63 -11.57
CA THR A 64 4.30 10.42 -12.20
C THR A 64 3.31 9.78 -11.24
N ASP A 65 3.73 8.67 -10.61
CA ASP A 65 2.87 7.84 -9.77
C ASP A 65 3.13 8.03 -8.28
N TYR A 66 4.32 8.51 -7.93
CA TYR A 66 4.70 8.86 -6.57
C TYR A 66 5.83 9.90 -6.56
N THR A 67 6.03 10.53 -5.41
CA THR A 67 7.20 11.34 -5.08
C THR A 67 7.90 10.76 -3.86
N TYR A 68 9.22 10.96 -3.80
CA TYR A 68 10.02 10.57 -2.65
C TYR A 68 11.15 11.57 -2.42
N ASN A 69 11.27 12.07 -1.20
CA ASN A 69 12.36 12.94 -0.79
C ASN A 69 13.35 12.14 0.06
N GLU A 70 14.44 11.71 -0.56
CA GLU A 70 15.48 10.89 0.07
C GLU A 70 16.21 11.61 1.22
N ALA A 71 16.21 12.94 1.30
CA ALA A 71 16.81 13.65 2.43
C ALA A 71 15.93 13.60 3.70
N THR A 72 14.64 13.33 3.55
CA THR A 72 13.66 13.37 4.66
C THR A 72 12.92 12.05 4.88
N GLY A 73 12.98 11.12 3.93
CA GLY A 73 12.18 9.91 3.90
C GLY A 73 10.71 10.13 3.50
N LEU A 74 10.29 11.36 3.17
CA LEU A 74 8.90 11.65 2.82
C LEU A 74 8.52 11.02 1.48
N PHE A 75 7.57 10.09 1.51
CA PHE A 75 6.99 9.40 0.38
C PHE A 75 5.51 9.79 0.22
N ALA A 76 5.07 9.99 -1.02
CA ALA A 76 3.66 10.20 -1.32
C ALA A 76 3.29 9.60 -2.69
N THR A 77 2.22 8.81 -2.78
CA THR A 77 1.64 8.42 -4.08
C THR A 77 0.82 9.56 -4.66
N THR A 78 0.76 9.69 -5.98
CA THR A 78 -0.15 10.63 -6.65
C THR A 78 -1.62 10.28 -6.37
N ALA A 79 -2.46 11.29 -6.12
CA ALA A 79 -3.91 11.14 -5.96
C ALA A 79 -4.56 10.18 -6.96
N GLY A 80 -5.30 9.22 -6.43
CA GLY A 80 -6.06 8.25 -7.23
C GLY A 80 -5.21 7.13 -7.83
N ARG A 81 -3.90 7.11 -7.59
CA ARG A 81 -3.02 6.00 -7.99
C ARG A 81 -3.35 4.71 -7.24
N ILE A 82 -3.84 4.83 -6.01
CA ILE A 82 -4.19 3.68 -5.15
C ILE A 82 -5.69 3.44 -5.23
N THR A 83 -6.07 2.33 -5.85
CA THR A 83 -7.47 1.91 -5.97
C THR A 83 -7.72 0.60 -5.26
N VAL A 84 -8.75 0.52 -4.43
CA VAL A 84 -9.10 -0.68 -3.65
C VAL A 84 -10.54 -1.07 -3.96
N PRO A 85 -10.80 -2.31 -4.44
CA PRO A 85 -12.16 -2.76 -4.75
C PRO A 85 -13.11 -2.66 -3.56
N ALA A 86 -14.41 -2.68 -3.81
CA ALA A 86 -15.42 -2.89 -2.78
C ALA A 86 -15.26 -4.28 -2.14
N ALA A 87 -15.73 -4.43 -0.90
CA ALA A 87 -15.88 -5.75 -0.28
C ALA A 87 -16.99 -6.57 -0.98
N ALA A 88 -16.79 -7.88 -1.04
CA ALA A 88 -17.83 -8.83 -1.40
C ALA A 88 -18.56 -9.30 -0.14
N TYR A 89 -19.89 -9.38 -0.22
CA TYR A 89 -20.75 -9.84 0.87
C TYR A 89 -21.51 -11.07 0.40
N THR A 90 -21.32 -12.19 1.09
CA THR A 90 -22.02 -13.44 0.80
C THR A 90 -22.75 -13.88 2.05
N GLN A 91 -24.05 -14.13 1.94
CA GLN A 91 -24.81 -14.75 3.02
C GLN A 91 -24.76 -16.26 2.87
N ASP A 92 -24.40 -16.96 3.94
CA ASP A 92 -24.50 -18.42 4.01
C ASP A 92 -25.99 -18.82 4.01
N PRO A 93 -26.47 -19.59 3.01
CA PRO A 93 -27.88 -19.95 2.91
C PRO A 93 -28.33 -20.96 3.98
N ALA A 94 -27.41 -21.68 4.63
CA ALA A 94 -27.75 -22.67 5.66
C ALA A 94 -27.80 -22.06 7.07
N THR A 95 -26.90 -21.11 7.36
CA THR A 95 -26.79 -20.51 8.71
C THR A 95 -27.32 -19.09 8.79
N GLY A 96 -27.50 -18.40 7.65
CA GLY A 96 -27.88 -16.99 7.59
C GLY A 96 -26.74 -16.02 7.92
N ASN A 97 -25.54 -16.52 8.24
CA ASN A 97 -24.37 -15.72 8.58
C ASN A 97 -23.85 -14.93 7.37
N TRP A 98 -23.28 -13.75 7.64
CA TRP A 98 -22.64 -12.94 6.62
C TRP A 98 -21.13 -13.13 6.62
N ILE A 99 -20.57 -13.43 5.45
CA ILE A 99 -19.14 -13.44 5.18
C ILE A 99 -18.80 -12.17 4.41
N VAL A 100 -17.86 -11.39 4.96
CA VAL A 100 -17.31 -10.21 4.29
C VAL A 100 -15.92 -10.56 3.79
N THR A 101 -15.70 -10.47 2.48
CA THR A 101 -14.38 -10.56 1.88
C THR A 101 -13.93 -9.14 1.51
N PRO A 102 -12.96 -8.55 2.22
CA PRO A 102 -12.51 -7.19 1.92
C PRO A 102 -11.89 -7.11 0.53
N GLY A 103 -12.11 -5.99 -0.17
CA GLY A 103 -11.25 -5.61 -1.28
C GLY A 103 -9.86 -5.25 -0.76
N THR A 104 -8.80 -5.56 -1.51
CA THR A 104 -7.42 -5.35 -1.05
C THR A 104 -6.57 -4.63 -2.09
N GLY A 105 -5.52 -3.99 -1.59
CA GLY A 105 -4.43 -3.43 -2.38
C GLY A 105 -3.12 -3.53 -1.60
N THR A 106 -2.00 -3.72 -2.31
CA THR A 106 -0.68 -3.84 -1.70
C THR A 106 0.28 -2.88 -2.36
N LEU A 107 0.82 -1.93 -1.59
CA LEU A 107 1.91 -1.05 -2.01
C LEU A 107 3.20 -1.56 -1.38
N THR A 108 4.24 -1.77 -2.19
CA THR A 108 5.58 -2.14 -1.72
C THR A 108 6.57 -1.07 -2.09
N VAL A 109 7.40 -0.65 -1.14
CA VAL A 109 8.55 0.22 -1.39
C VAL A 109 9.81 -0.51 -0.91
N THR A 110 10.69 -0.83 -1.85
CA THR A 110 11.96 -1.52 -1.57
C THR A 110 13.11 -0.57 -1.84
N GLY A 111 14.15 -0.58 -1.00
CA GLY A 111 15.35 0.24 -1.18
C GLY A 111 16.45 -0.18 -0.22
N THR A 112 17.59 0.49 -0.24
CA THR A 112 18.72 0.23 0.66
C THR A 112 18.77 1.24 1.79
N ILE A 113 19.21 0.82 2.98
CA ILE A 113 19.59 1.73 4.07
C ILE A 113 21.04 2.20 3.97
#